data_AF-A0A820PC08-F1
#
_entry.id   AF-A0A820PC08-F1
#
_cell.length_a   1.000
_cell.length_b   1.000
_cell.length_c   1.000
_cell.angle_alpha   90.00
_cell.angle_beta   90.00
_cell.angle_gamma   90.00
#
_symmetry.space_group_name_H-M   'P 1'
#
loop_
_entity.id
_entity.type
_entity.pdbx_description
1 polymer ?
#
loop_
_entity_poly.entity_id
_entity_poly.type
_entity_poly.pdbx_seq_one_letter_code
_entity_poly.pdbx_strand_id
1 'polypeptide(L)'
;WKFAYTVILNEQVRPHLASFKWENVKDNLNRHKEYHELYFQQLINHSSKPDKRTQELEKQIDAFNLLYIRRTAQIEVKNFFS
;
A
#
# COMPACT_ATOMS: atom_id res chain seq x y z
N TRP A 1 -17.74 22.17 27.13
CA TRP A 1 -18.17 21.80 25.76
C TRP A 1 -17.27 22.35 24.65
N LYS A 2 -17.04 23.67 24.53
CA LYS A 2 -16.17 24.26 23.48
C LYS A 2 -14.75 23.67 23.45
N PHE A 3 -14.13 23.50 24.63
CA PHE A 3 -12.82 22.88 24.76
C PHE A 3 -12.83 21.43 24.25
N ALA A 4 -13.69 20.57 24.80
CA ALA A 4 -13.83 19.17 24.39
C ALA A 4 -14.10 19.01 22.88
N TYR A 5 -14.98 19.84 22.31
CA TYR A 5 -15.23 19.87 20.86
C TYR A 5 -13.97 20.20 20.05
N THR A 6 -13.21 21.20 20.50
CA THR A 6 -11.99 21.67 19.79
C THR A 6 -10.89 20.61 19.84
N VAL A 7 -10.75 19.91 20.97
CA VAL A 7 -9.81 18.80 21.14
C VAL A 7 -10.16 17.67 20.17
N ILE A 8 -11.42 17.18 20.17
CA ILE A 8 -11.86 16.10 19.26
C ILE A 8 -11.67 16.50 17.80
N LEU A 9 -12.06 17.73 17.43
CA LEU A 9 -11.96 18.22 16.06
C LEU A 9 -10.49 18.28 15.57
N ASN A 10 -9.57 18.78 16.40
CA ASN A 10 -8.18 18.97 16.01
C ASN A 10 -7.34 17.70 16.09
N GLU A 11 -7.62 16.82 17.06
CA GLU A 11 -6.81 15.62 17.28
C GLU A 11 -7.29 14.42 16.48
N GLN A 12 -8.60 14.28 16.28
CA GLN A 12 -9.16 13.09 15.64
C GLN A 12 -9.69 13.40 14.25
N VAL A 13 -10.57 14.40 14.12
CA VAL A 13 -11.35 14.61 12.90
C VAL A 13 -10.52 15.22 11.78
N ARG A 14 -9.81 16.32 12.04
CA ARG A 14 -9.00 17.02 11.02
C ARG A 14 -7.84 16.16 10.49
N PRO A 15 -7.07 15.43 11.31
CA PRO A 15 -6.01 14.56 10.80
C PRO A 15 -6.55 13.42 9.95
N HIS A 16 -7.67 12.79 10.35
CA HIS A 16 -8.32 11.75 9.52
C HIS A 16 -8.81 12.30 8.19
N LEU A 17 -9.50 13.44 8.20
CA LEU A 17 -9.94 14.10 6.96
C LEU A 17 -8.77 14.48 6.05
N ALA A 18 -7.64 14.89 6.63
CA ALA A 18 -6.43 15.18 5.88
C ALA A 18 -5.84 13.92 5.22
N SER A 19 -5.79 12.78 5.92
CA SER A 19 -5.37 11.50 5.31
C SER A 19 -6.35 11.00 4.24
N PHE A 20 -7.63 11.34 4.36
CA PHE A 20 -8.68 11.01 3.38
C PHE A 20 -8.79 12.01 2.22
N LYS A 21 -7.92 13.00 2.14
CA LYS A 21 -7.80 13.80 0.91
C LYS A 21 -7.53 12.88 -0.27
N TRP A 22 -8.22 13.12 -1.37
CA TRP A 22 -8.16 12.25 -2.55
C TRP A 22 -6.74 12.05 -3.05
N GLU A 23 -5.89 13.07 -2.94
CA GLU A 23 -4.47 12.99 -3.33
C GLU A 23 -3.72 11.93 -2.53
N ASN A 24 -3.96 11.85 -1.22
CA ASN A 24 -3.31 10.87 -0.33
C ASN A 24 -3.83 9.46 -0.59
N VAL A 25 -5.14 9.31 -0.83
CA VAL A 25 -5.74 8.02 -1.20
C VAL A 25 -5.17 7.55 -2.54
N LYS A 26 -5.09 8.44 -3.53
CA LYS A 26 -4.52 8.16 -4.85
C LYS A 26 -3.05 7.77 -4.76
N ASP A 27 -2.26 8.50 -3.98
CA ASP A 27 -0.85 8.16 -3.74
C ASP A 27 -0.69 6.77 -3.11
N ASN A 28 -1.50 6.45 -2.10
CA ASN A 28 -1.50 5.12 -1.49
C ASN A 28 -1.84 4.01 -2.49
N LEU A 29 -2.87 4.22 -3.30
CA LEU A 29 -3.25 3.29 -4.38
C LEU A 29 -2.13 3.13 -5.42
N ASN A 30 -1.43 4.22 -5.76
CA ASN A 30 -0.31 4.16 -6.69
C ASN A 30 0.86 3.35 -6.11
N ARG A 31 1.18 3.53 -4.82
CA ARG A 31 2.19 2.71 -4.13
C ARG A 31 1.85 1.22 -4.13
N HIS A 32 0.57 0.88 -3.94
CA HIS A 32 0.11 -0.51 -4.03
C HIS A 32 0.25 -1.09 -5.46
N LYS A 33 -0.10 -0.31 -6.49
CA LYS A 33 0.06 -0.71 -7.89
C LYS A 33 1.52 -0.91 -8.26
N GLU A 34 2.38 0.05 -7.89
CA GLU A 34 3.82 -0.02 -8.13
C GLU A 34 4.43 -1.26 -7.45
N TYR A 35 4.05 -1.53 -6.20
CA TYR A 35 4.51 -2.72 -5.49
C TYR A 35 4.06 -4.02 -6.18
N HIS A 36 2.80 -4.08 -6.60
CA HIS A 36 2.25 -5.24 -7.29
C HIS A 36 3.04 -5.53 -8.58
N GLU A 37 3.26 -4.52 -9.43
CA GLU A 37 3.99 -4.67 -10.68
C GLU A 37 5.42 -5.16 -10.45
N LEU A 38 6.15 -4.52 -9.52
CA LEU A 38 7.53 -4.90 -9.21
C LEU A 38 7.61 -6.34 -8.66
N TYR A 39 6.70 -6.71 -7.77
CA TYR A 39 6.68 -8.05 -7.18
C TYR A 39 6.25 -9.11 -8.21
N PHE A 40 5.27 -8.82 -9.06
CA PHE A 40 4.87 -9.70 -10.15
C PHE A 40 6.03 -9.96 -11.13
N GLN A 41 6.77 -8.93 -11.51
CA GLN A 41 7.97 -9.07 -12.34
C GLN A 41 9.06 -9.89 -11.64
N GLN A 42 9.24 -9.74 -10.32
CA GLN A 42 10.16 -10.58 -9.55
C GLN A 42 9.77 -12.06 -9.60
N LEU A 43 8.46 -12.36 -9.49
CA LEU A 43 7.95 -13.73 -9.58
C LEU A 43 8.17 -14.35 -10.96
N ILE A 44 7.89 -13.61 -12.05
CA ILE A 44 8.12 -14.08 -13.43
C ILE A 44 9.60 -14.32 -13.71
N ASN A 45 10.45 -13.37 -13.30
CA ASN A 45 11.88 -13.45 -13.58
C ASN A 45 12.63 -14.42 -12.65
N HIS A 46 11.92 -15.10 -11.73
CA HIS A 46 12.49 -15.94 -10.68
C HIS A 46 13.65 -15.26 -9.93
N SER A 47 13.54 -13.94 -9.74
CA SER A 47 14.57 -13.18 -9.04
C SER A 47 14.51 -13.48 -7.55
N SER A 48 15.63 -13.92 -6.98
CA SER A 48 15.74 -14.17 -5.54
C SER A 48 15.98 -12.91 -4.72
N LYS A 49 16.32 -11.78 -5.37
CA LYS A 49 16.64 -10.52 -4.68
C LYS A 49 15.57 -9.46 -4.97
N PRO A 50 14.89 -8.93 -3.93
CA PRO A 50 13.97 -7.82 -4.09
C PRO A 50 14.74 -6.55 -4.43
N ASP A 51 14.24 -5.80 -5.41
CA ASP A 51 14.80 -4.50 -5.78
C ASP A 51 14.74 -3.51 -4.60
N LYS A 52 15.64 -2.53 -4.56
CA LYS A 52 15.70 -1.50 -3.52
C LYS A 52 14.36 -0.79 -3.38
N ARG A 53 13.69 -0.50 -4.51
CA ARG A 53 12.38 0.15 -4.52
C ARG A 53 11.29 -0.72 -3.88
N THR A 54 11.31 -2.03 -4.12
CA THR A 54 10.40 -2.99 -3.49
C THR A 54 10.56 -2.97 -1.96
N GLN A 55 11.80 -2.95 -1.46
CA GLN A 55 12.08 -2.89 -0.02
C GLN A 55 11.63 -1.56 0.62
N GLU A 56 11.70 -0.45 -0.11
CA GLU A 56 11.17 0.84 0.36
C GLU A 56 9.65 0.81 0.48
N LEU A 57 8.96 0.26 -0.52
CA LEU A 57 7.50 0.13 -0.51
C LEU A 57 7.01 -0.79 0.63
N GLU A 58 7.77 -1.86 0.92
CA GLU A 58 7.47 -2.77 2.05
C GLU A 58 7.49 -2.10 3.42
N LYS A 59 8.24 -0.99 3.57
CA LYS A 59 8.24 -0.20 4.82
C LYS A 59 7.08 0.78 4.90
N GLN A 60 6.45 1.10 3.78
CA GLN A 60 5.40 2.12 3.67
C GLN A 60 3.98 1.52 3.60
N ILE A 61 3.87 0.31 3.05
CA ILE A 61 2.61 -0.42 2.93
C ILE A 61 2.39 -1.23 4.21
N ASP A 62 1.17 -1.23 4.74
CA ASP A 62 0.85 -2.04 5.91
C ASP A 62 0.91 -3.55 5.61
N ALA A 63 1.16 -4.34 6.65
CA ALA A 63 1.36 -5.78 6.52
C ALA A 63 0.17 -6.51 5.89
N PHE A 64 -1.07 -6.06 6.14
CA PHE A 64 -2.25 -6.71 5.58
C PHE A 64 -2.33 -6.50 4.06
N ASN A 65 -2.23 -5.25 3.62
CA ASN A 65 -2.23 -4.91 2.20
C ASN A 65 -1.05 -5.55 1.47
N LEU A 66 0.12 -5.61 2.11
CA LEU A 66 1.29 -6.29 1.55
C LEU A 66 1.02 -7.78 1.28
N LEU A 67 0.49 -8.49 2.28
CA LEU A 67 0.15 -9.91 2.15
C LEU A 67 -0.93 -10.15 1.09
N TYR A 68 -1.94 -9.27 1.05
CA TYR A 68 -2.98 -9.33 0.03
C TYR A 68 -2.41 -9.18 -1.37
N ILE A 69 -1.61 -8.14 -1.62
CA ILE A 69 -1.00 -7.87 -2.93
C ILE A 69 -0.11 -9.05 -3.36
N ARG A 70 0.73 -9.57 -2.46
CA ARG A 70 1.59 -10.72 -2.76
C ARG A 70 0.80 -11.96 -3.14
N ARG A 71 -0.29 -12.25 -2.43
CA ARG A 71 -1.14 -13.42 -2.70
C ARG A 71 -1.85 -13.27 -4.05
N THR A 72 -2.37 -12.09 -4.35
CA THR A 72 -2.99 -11.79 -5.63
C THR A 72 -2.00 -11.99 -6.78
N ALA A 73 -0.80 -11.40 -6.69
CA ALA A 73 0.24 -11.56 -7.69
C ALA A 73 0.65 -13.03 -7.90
N GLN A 74 0.76 -13.82 -6.83
CA GLN A 74 1.05 -15.26 -6.95
C GLN A 74 -0.04 -16.03 -7.70
N ILE A 75 -1.31 -15.70 -7.48
CA ILE A 75 -2.44 -16.31 -8.18
C ILE A 75 -2.41 -15.90 -9.66
N GLU A 76 -2.16 -14.63 -9.96
CA GLU A 76 -2.07 -14.12 -11.33
C GLU A 76 -0.93 -14.79 -12.10
N VAL A 77 0.25 -14.91 -11.50
CA VAL A 77 1.39 -15.63 -12.10
C VAL A 77 1.04 -17.09 -12.36
N LYS A 78 0.39 -17.77 -11.41
CA LYS A 78 -0.06 -19.16 -11.60
C LYS A 78 -1.03 -19.29 -12.78
N ASN A 79 -1.96 -18.35 -12.92
CA ASN A 79 -2.91 -18.33 -14.04
C ASN A 79 -2.24 -17.99 -15.38
N PHE A 80 -1.15 -17.20 -15.37
CA PHE A 80 -0.40 -16.85 -16.58
C PHE A 80 0.39 -18.04 -17.16
N PHE A 81 0.89 -18.93 -16.30
CA PHE A 81 1.66 -20.11 -16.69
C PHE A 81 0.84 -21.41 -16.79
N SER A 82 -0.45 -21.38 -16.47
CA SER A 82 -1.38 -22.51 -16.60
C SER A 82 -2.06 -22.53 -17.95
#